data_AF-A0A2D6QWW5-F1
#
_entry.id   AF-A0A2D6QWW5-F1
#
_cell.length_a   1.000
_cell.length_b   1.000
_cell.length_c   1.000
_cell.angle_alpha   90.00
_cell.angle_beta   90.00
_cell.angle_gamma   90.00
#
_symmetry.space_group_name_H-M   'P 1'
#
loop_
_entity.id
_entity.type
_entity.pdbx_description
1 polymer ?
#
loop_
_entity_poly.entity_id
_entity_poly.type
_entity_poly.pdbx_seq_one_letter_code
_entity_poly.pdbx_strand_id
1 'polypeptide(L)'
;MREDVRRRGRRAEARSAPAGRDGRALHPERRGCDGPAGAACCLRELPTGPPRDDSDSRATLVLGMREAEAVARVKGIDLAPDVVERSMEVVDTMAANSAPSMLRDLRAGRRLDLDSLSGSVVRLGREFGVDVPFQDTAYAALKHRLAGRP
;
A
#
# COMPACT_ATOMS: atom_id res chain seq x y z
N MET A 1 12.90 -15.30 -70.63
CA MET A 1 13.38 -14.20 -69.79
C MET A 1 12.22 -13.22 -69.56
N ARG A 2 11.40 -13.47 -68.54
CA ARG A 2 10.33 -12.58 -68.05
C ARG A 2 10.36 -12.72 -66.54
N GLU A 3 10.93 -11.73 -65.87
CA GLU A 3 11.09 -11.70 -64.42
C GLU A 3 10.27 -10.51 -63.92
N ASP A 4 9.11 -10.81 -63.34
CA ASP A 4 8.24 -9.81 -62.71
C ASP A 4 7.79 -10.39 -61.37
N VAL A 5 8.67 -10.22 -60.37
CA VAL A 5 8.48 -10.74 -59.01
C VAL A 5 8.31 -9.58 -58.03
N ARG A 6 7.04 -9.30 -57.74
CA ARG A 6 6.46 -9.04 -56.42
C ARG A 6 7.27 -8.14 -55.46
N ARG A 7 6.98 -6.84 -55.45
CA ARG A 7 7.13 -5.99 -54.24
C ARG A 7 5.78 -5.82 -53.55
N ARG A 8 5.44 -6.73 -52.63
CA ARG A 8 4.42 -6.49 -51.59
C ARG A 8 5.13 -6.32 -50.25
N GLY A 9 5.36 -5.06 -49.85
CA GLY A 9 5.79 -4.73 -48.50
C GLY A 9 4.69 -5.02 -47.50
N ARG A 10 4.72 -6.21 -46.88
CA ARG A 10 3.98 -6.47 -45.64
C ARG A 10 4.78 -5.85 -44.50
N ARG A 11 4.29 -4.74 -43.94
CA ARG A 11 4.71 -4.31 -42.60
C ARG A 11 4.20 -5.35 -41.61
N ALA A 12 5.09 -6.20 -41.13
CA ALA A 12 4.82 -7.11 -40.03
C ALA A 12 4.73 -6.28 -38.75
N GLU A 13 3.59 -6.41 -38.08
CA GLU A 13 3.29 -5.88 -36.76
C GLU A 13 4.36 -6.33 -35.76
N ALA A 14 5.03 -5.35 -35.13
CA ALA A 14 5.85 -5.60 -33.96
C ALA A 14 4.93 -5.99 -32.80
N ARG A 15 4.78 -7.30 -32.58
CA ARG A 15 4.18 -7.84 -31.36
C ARG A 15 5.21 -7.71 -30.24
N SER A 16 5.07 -6.67 -29.43
CA SER A 16 5.79 -6.57 -28.16
C SER A 16 5.29 -7.66 -27.21
N ALA A 17 6.22 -8.48 -26.72
CA ALA A 17 5.97 -9.48 -25.68
C ALA A 17 5.59 -8.80 -24.35
N PRO A 18 4.77 -9.43 -23.49
CA PRO A 18 4.36 -8.82 -22.23
C PRO A 18 5.52 -8.76 -21.25
N ALA A 19 5.72 -7.57 -20.67
CA ALA A 19 6.63 -7.32 -19.57
C ALA A 19 6.28 -8.22 -18.36
N GLY A 20 7.34 -8.57 -17.61
CA GLY A 20 7.35 -9.59 -16.59
C GLY A 20 6.24 -9.46 -15.53
N ARG A 21 5.73 -10.64 -15.14
CA ARG A 21 4.94 -10.85 -13.94
C ARG A 21 5.83 -10.62 -12.72
N ASP A 22 5.82 -9.41 -12.20
CA ASP A 22 6.14 -9.11 -10.79
C ASP A 22 5.47 -7.79 -10.39
N GLY A 23 4.19 -7.70 -10.71
CA GLY A 23 3.31 -6.63 -10.26
C GLY A 23 2.36 -7.18 -9.21
N ARG A 24 2.80 -7.29 -7.95
CA ARG A 24 1.85 -7.20 -6.83
C ARG A 24 1.45 -5.72 -6.73
N ALA A 25 0.73 -5.26 -7.75
CA ALA A 25 0.17 -3.94 -7.81
C ALA A 25 -0.64 -3.73 -6.53
N LEU A 26 -0.42 -2.59 -5.90
CA LEU A 26 -1.27 -2.05 -4.86
C LEU A 26 -2.65 -1.88 -5.50
N HIS A 27 -3.49 -2.92 -5.46
CA HIS A 27 -4.90 -2.83 -5.87
C HIS A 27 -5.67 -2.19 -4.71
N PRO A 28 -6.01 -0.89 -4.79
CA PRO A 28 -6.66 -0.17 -3.69
C PRO A 28 -8.07 -0.72 -3.39
N GLU A 29 -8.72 -1.34 -4.37
CA GLU A 29 -10.11 -1.82 -4.25
C GLU A 29 -10.29 -3.16 -3.52
N ARG A 30 -9.20 -3.89 -3.20
CA ARG A 30 -9.27 -5.20 -2.52
C ARG A 30 -8.56 -5.27 -1.17
N ARG A 31 -8.03 -4.14 -0.70
CA ARG A 31 -7.39 -3.99 0.60
C ARG A 31 -8.12 -2.84 1.28
N GLY A 32 -8.87 -3.11 2.34
CA GLY A 32 -9.46 -2.03 3.13
C GLY A 32 -8.36 -1.28 3.88
N CYS A 33 -8.59 -1.00 5.15
CA CYS A 33 -7.57 -0.54 6.10
C CYS A 33 -6.36 -1.49 6.31
N ASP A 34 -6.18 -2.53 5.49
CA ASP A 34 -5.09 -3.52 5.53
C ASP A 34 -3.74 -2.99 4.98
N GLY A 35 -3.73 -1.75 4.48
CA GLY A 35 -2.51 -1.07 4.03
C GLY A 35 -1.71 -0.43 5.18
N PRO A 36 -0.81 0.51 4.86
CA PRO A 36 0.00 1.23 5.86
C PRO A 36 -0.83 1.99 6.92
N ALA A 37 -2.11 2.28 6.64
CA ALA A 37 -3.07 2.82 7.61
C ALA A 37 -3.41 1.83 8.75
N GLY A 38 -3.31 0.51 8.51
CA GLY A 38 -3.59 -0.52 9.50
C GLY A 38 -2.65 -0.47 10.71
N ALA A 39 -1.46 0.14 10.54
CA ALA A 39 -0.54 0.41 11.63
C ALA A 39 -1.15 1.31 12.70
N ALA A 40 -1.98 2.28 12.30
CA ALA A 40 -2.70 3.14 13.22
C ALA A 40 -3.59 2.30 14.15
N CYS A 41 -4.40 1.39 13.58
CA CYS A 41 -5.27 0.51 14.36
C CYS A 41 -4.48 -0.40 15.31
N CYS A 42 -3.32 -0.89 14.86
CA CYS A 42 -2.43 -1.73 15.67
C CYS A 42 -1.82 -0.98 16.86
N LEU A 43 -1.41 0.29 16.69
CA LEU A 43 -0.85 1.10 17.78
C LEU A 43 -1.82 1.31 18.95
N ARG A 44 -3.12 1.26 18.66
CA ARG A 44 -4.19 1.46 19.66
C ARG A 44 -4.86 0.16 20.07
N GLU A 45 -4.58 -0.93 19.37
CA GLU A 45 -5.32 -2.20 19.44
C GLU A 45 -6.84 -2.05 19.26
N LEU A 46 -7.29 -1.05 18.51
CA LEU A 46 -8.70 -0.74 18.24
C LEU A 46 -9.11 -1.12 16.80
N PRO A 47 -10.36 -1.58 16.56
CA PRO A 47 -10.88 -1.75 15.20
C PRO A 47 -10.98 -0.39 14.48
N THR A 48 -11.36 -0.39 13.20
CA THR A 48 -11.35 0.80 12.35
C THR A 48 -12.34 1.89 12.78
N GLY A 49 -13.46 1.54 13.42
CA GLY A 49 -14.50 2.50 13.82
C GLY A 49 -14.01 3.63 14.72
N PRO A 50 -13.52 3.35 15.95
CA PRO A 50 -13.12 4.42 16.87
C PRO A 50 -12.07 5.38 16.28
N PRO A 51 -11.01 4.90 15.59
CA PRO A 51 -10.05 5.80 14.96
C PRO A 51 -10.56 6.55 13.73
N ARG A 52 -11.59 6.05 13.05
CA ARG A 52 -12.24 6.77 11.96
C ARG A 52 -13.09 7.92 12.52
N ASP A 53 -13.80 7.66 13.61
CA ASP A 53 -14.82 8.56 14.15
C ASP A 53 -14.23 9.67 15.05
N ASP A 54 -13.02 9.47 15.59
CA ASP A 54 -12.24 10.47 16.33
C ASP A 54 -11.30 11.26 15.40
N SER A 55 -11.37 12.61 15.41
CA SER A 55 -10.62 13.45 14.47
C SER A 55 -9.10 13.30 14.57
N ASP A 56 -8.59 13.20 15.79
CA ASP A 56 -7.15 13.11 16.06
C ASP A 56 -6.62 11.75 15.60
N SER A 57 -7.36 10.69 15.91
CA SER A 57 -7.04 9.35 15.43
C SER A 57 -7.22 9.21 13.92
N ARG A 58 -8.20 9.88 13.32
CA ARG A 58 -8.45 9.86 11.87
C ARG A 58 -7.29 10.47 11.11
N ALA A 59 -6.69 11.53 11.66
CA ALA A 59 -5.48 12.12 11.10
C ALA A 59 -4.34 11.10 10.97
N THR A 60 -4.19 10.17 11.92
CA THR A 60 -3.15 9.11 11.83
C THR A 60 -3.40 8.10 10.70
N LEU A 61 -4.66 7.79 10.39
CA LEU A 61 -5.00 6.96 9.23
C LEU A 61 -4.58 7.65 7.93
N VAL A 62 -4.93 8.95 7.81
CA VAL A 62 -4.60 9.77 6.65
C VAL A 62 -3.08 9.94 6.50
N LEU A 63 -2.36 10.27 7.57
CA LEU A 63 -0.91 10.41 7.56
C LEU A 63 -0.23 9.13 7.06
N GLY A 64 -0.64 7.97 7.59
CA GLY A 64 -0.09 6.70 7.14
C GLY A 64 -0.31 6.42 5.65
N MET A 65 -1.44 6.83 5.09
CA MET A 65 -1.71 6.73 3.65
C MET A 65 -0.91 7.74 2.82
N ARG A 66 -0.80 8.99 3.29
CA ARG A 66 -0.05 10.07 2.60
C ARG A 66 1.45 9.79 2.53
N GLU A 67 2.03 9.25 3.59
CA GLU A 67 3.44 8.85 3.60
C GLU A 67 3.70 7.72 2.58
N ALA A 68 2.81 6.74 2.51
CA ALA A 68 2.89 5.67 1.52
C ALA A 68 2.70 6.18 0.10
N GLU A 69 1.77 7.11 -0.11
CA GLU A 69 1.55 7.80 -1.39
C GLU A 69 2.81 8.56 -1.83
N ALA A 70 3.40 9.38 -0.95
CA ALA A 70 4.59 10.18 -1.26
C ALA A 70 5.75 9.30 -1.72
N VAL A 71 6.02 8.21 -0.98
CA VAL A 71 7.03 7.22 -1.34
C VAL A 71 6.73 6.55 -2.68
N ALA A 72 5.48 6.15 -2.92
CA ALA A 72 5.08 5.52 -4.16
C ALA A 72 5.25 6.44 -5.38
N ARG A 73 4.89 7.72 -5.24
CA ARG A 73 5.05 8.73 -6.30
C ARG A 73 6.51 8.98 -6.64
N VAL A 74 7.40 9.12 -5.65
CA VAL A 74 8.84 9.29 -5.91
C VAL A 74 9.46 8.06 -6.57
N LYS A 75 8.95 6.86 -6.26
CA LYS A 75 9.32 5.62 -6.94
C LYS A 75 8.81 5.54 -8.40
N GLY A 76 8.01 6.50 -8.86
CA GLY A 76 7.44 6.53 -10.21
C GLY A 76 6.19 5.68 -10.38
N ILE A 77 5.50 5.34 -9.29
CA ILE A 77 4.19 4.68 -9.35
C ILE A 77 3.13 5.73 -9.65
N ASP A 78 2.42 5.56 -10.76
CA ASP A 78 1.30 6.39 -11.12
C ASP A 78 0.09 6.05 -10.23
N LEU A 79 -0.25 6.97 -9.33
CA LEU A 79 -1.39 6.88 -8.44
C LEU A 79 -2.37 8.00 -8.78
N ALA A 80 -3.67 7.68 -8.71
CA ALA A 80 -4.72 8.68 -8.83
C ALA A 80 -4.45 9.87 -7.86
N PRO A 81 -4.71 11.12 -8.27
CA PRO A 81 -4.40 12.30 -7.46
C PRO A 81 -5.16 12.32 -6.13
N ASP A 82 -6.31 11.65 -6.08
CA ASP A 82 -7.23 11.54 -4.95
C ASP A 82 -7.19 10.14 -4.29
N VAL A 83 -6.09 9.40 -4.44
CA VAL A 83 -5.98 8.01 -3.95
C VAL A 83 -6.22 7.90 -2.44
N VAL A 84 -5.76 8.87 -1.65
CA VAL A 84 -5.94 8.87 -0.19
C VAL A 84 -7.37 9.21 0.18
N GLU A 85 -7.99 10.18 -0.49
CA GLU A 85 -9.39 10.56 -0.33
C GLU A 85 -10.29 9.37 -0.61
N ARG A 86 -10.13 8.71 -1.76
CA ARG A 86 -10.88 7.50 -2.10
C ARG A 86 -10.65 6.36 -1.11
N SER A 87 -9.43 6.21 -0.60
CA SER A 87 -9.13 5.22 0.42
C SER A 87 -9.86 5.54 1.73
N MET A 88 -9.98 6.81 2.10
CA MET A 88 -10.75 7.24 3.26
C MET A 88 -12.26 7.09 3.06
N GLU A 89 -12.78 7.32 1.86
CA GLU A 89 -14.19 7.02 1.54
C GLU A 89 -14.49 5.52 1.76
N VAL A 90 -13.57 4.63 1.36
CA VAL A 90 -13.71 3.20 1.67
C VAL A 90 -13.70 2.96 3.18
N VAL A 91 -12.76 3.57 3.92
CA VAL A 91 -12.71 3.49 5.40
C VAL A 91 -14.03 3.95 6.02
N ASP A 92 -14.63 5.01 5.49
CA ASP A 92 -15.88 5.59 5.98
C ASP A 92 -17.06 4.61 5.85
N THR A 93 -17.06 3.75 4.83
CA THR A 93 -18.09 2.71 4.64
C THR A 93 -17.91 1.45 5.49
N MET A 94 -16.77 1.30 6.18
CA MET A 94 -16.49 0.07 6.92
C MET A 94 -17.36 -0.06 8.18
N ALA A 95 -17.72 -1.30 8.53
CA ALA A 95 -18.33 -1.57 9.83
C ALA A 95 -17.40 -1.12 10.96
N ALA A 96 -17.95 -0.52 12.03
CA ALA A 96 -17.15 0.03 13.13
C ALA A 96 -16.24 -1.02 13.80
N ASN A 97 -16.66 -2.29 13.82
CA ASN A 97 -15.90 -3.42 14.35
C ASN A 97 -14.96 -4.06 13.33
N SER A 98 -14.88 -3.56 12.10
CA SER A 98 -13.96 -4.06 11.08
C SER A 98 -12.52 -3.89 11.57
N ALA A 99 -11.73 -4.94 11.43
CA ALA A 99 -10.35 -4.99 11.92
C ALA A 99 -9.40 -5.32 10.76
N PRO A 100 -8.38 -4.47 10.50
CA PRO A 100 -7.32 -4.80 9.55
C PRO A 100 -6.73 -6.19 9.85
N SER A 101 -6.28 -6.91 8.83
CA SER A 101 -5.59 -8.20 8.98
C SER A 101 -4.45 -8.13 9.99
N MET A 102 -3.60 -7.11 9.89
CA MET A 102 -2.47 -6.92 10.81
C MET A 102 -2.91 -6.75 12.27
N LEU A 103 -4.06 -6.12 12.53
CA LEU A 103 -4.62 -6.03 13.89
C LEU A 103 -5.15 -7.39 14.36
N ARG A 104 -5.77 -8.17 13.47
CA ARG A 104 -6.23 -9.54 13.78
C ARG A 104 -5.04 -10.45 14.08
N ASP A 105 -3.93 -10.28 13.38
CA ASP A 105 -2.68 -11.02 13.62
C ASP A 105 -2.04 -10.60 14.94
N LEU A 106 -1.98 -9.29 15.22
CA LEU A 106 -1.48 -8.75 16.49
C LEU A 106 -2.25 -9.33 17.68
N ARG A 107 -3.59 -9.26 17.65
CA ARG A 107 -4.45 -9.80 18.72
C ARG A 107 -4.30 -11.31 18.91
N ALA A 108 -4.03 -12.03 17.82
CA ALA A 108 -3.80 -13.47 17.86
C ALA A 108 -2.34 -13.86 18.19
N GLY A 109 -1.44 -12.89 18.39
CA GLY A 109 -0.03 -13.14 18.61
C GLY A 109 0.68 -13.80 17.42
N ARG A 110 0.13 -13.66 16.21
CA ARG A 110 0.71 -14.18 14.97
C ARG A 110 1.72 -13.20 14.40
N ARG A 111 2.60 -13.71 13.52
CA ARG A 111 3.54 -12.91 12.75
C ARG A 111 2.82 -11.74 12.07
N LEU A 112 3.40 -10.55 12.17
CA LEU A 112 2.86 -9.35 11.55
C LEU A 112 3.47 -9.15 10.16
N ASP A 113 2.64 -8.69 9.22
CA ASP A 113 3.08 -8.20 7.91
C ASP A 113 3.74 -6.80 7.98
N LEU A 114 4.11 -6.34 9.18
CA LEU A 114 4.65 -5.00 9.46
C LEU A 114 5.87 -4.66 8.61
N ASP A 115 6.79 -5.59 8.40
CA ASP A 115 7.96 -5.39 7.52
C ASP A 115 7.55 -5.12 6.07
N SER A 116 6.54 -5.84 5.57
CA SER A 116 6.08 -5.68 4.19
C SER A 116 5.26 -4.41 3.99
N LEU A 117 4.60 -3.92 5.04
CA LEU A 117 3.77 -2.71 5.04
C LEU A 117 4.59 -1.49 5.47
N SER A 118 4.58 -1.15 6.77
CA SER A 118 5.29 0.01 7.32
C SER A 118 6.79 -0.07 7.08
N GLY A 119 7.40 -1.24 7.22
CA GLY A 119 8.84 -1.42 6.99
C GLY A 119 9.27 -1.10 5.56
N SER A 120 8.45 -1.45 4.56
CA SER A 120 8.70 -1.07 3.17
C SER A 120 8.63 0.44 2.98
N VAL A 121 7.64 1.11 3.56
CA VAL A 121 7.49 2.57 3.45
C VAL A 121 8.68 3.27 4.13
N VAL A 122 9.09 2.85 5.32
CA VAL A 122 10.26 3.39 6.03
C VAL A 122 11.54 3.20 5.23
N ARG A 123 11.79 1.99 4.71
CA ARG A 123 13.00 1.70 3.92
C ARG A 123 13.05 2.54 2.65
N LEU A 124 11.96 2.59 1.89
CA LEU A 124 11.89 3.35 0.64
C LEU A 124 11.89 4.87 0.91
N GLY A 125 11.29 5.34 2.00
CA GLY A 125 11.36 6.74 2.41
C GLY A 125 12.80 7.19 2.64
N ARG A 126 13.58 6.39 3.37
CA ARG A 126 15.02 6.63 3.56
C ARG A 126 15.81 6.57 2.25
N GLU A 127 15.50 5.61 1.38
CA GLU A 127 16.16 5.45 0.08
C GLU A 127 15.95 6.66 -0.84
N PHE A 128 14.74 7.24 -0.83
CA PHE A 128 14.34 8.34 -1.70
C PHE A 128 14.35 9.72 -1.05
N GLY A 129 14.74 9.83 0.22
CA GLY A 129 14.73 11.10 0.97
C GLY A 129 13.32 11.65 1.22
N VAL A 130 12.33 10.78 1.40
CA VAL A 130 10.95 11.12 1.75
C VAL A 130 10.73 10.91 3.25
N ASP A 131 10.31 11.96 3.95
CA ASP A 131 9.97 11.88 5.36
C ASP A 131 8.70 11.05 5.58
N VAL A 132 8.80 10.04 6.43
CA VAL A 132 7.70 9.13 6.79
C VAL A 132 7.58 8.93 8.32
N PRO A 133 7.46 10.02 9.10
CA PRO A 133 7.56 9.99 10.56
C PRO A 133 6.49 9.11 11.24
N PHE A 134 5.27 9.05 10.70
CA PHE A 134 4.24 8.17 11.25
C PHE A 134 4.59 6.70 11.02
N GLN A 135 4.99 6.31 9.81
CA GLN A 135 5.39 4.93 9.52
C GLN A 135 6.66 4.53 10.28
N ASP A 136 7.62 5.45 10.46
CA ASP A 136 8.83 5.20 11.24
C ASP A 136 8.50 4.96 12.72
N THR A 137 7.63 5.81 13.30
CA THR A 137 7.15 5.64 14.68
C THR A 137 6.37 4.35 14.85
N ALA A 138 5.44 4.05 13.93
CA ALA A 138 4.62 2.85 13.99
C ALA A 138 5.46 1.57 13.84
N TYR A 139 6.43 1.59 12.92
CA TYR A 139 7.37 0.49 12.75
C TYR A 139 8.22 0.29 14.01
N ALA A 140 8.77 1.36 14.58
CA ALA A 140 9.58 1.29 15.80
C ALA A 140 8.80 0.74 16.99
N ALA A 141 7.54 1.12 17.16
CA ALA A 141 6.68 0.65 18.24
C ALA A 141 6.28 -0.83 18.09
N LEU A 142 6.04 -1.29 16.86
CA LEU A 142 5.48 -2.62 16.58
C LEU A 142 6.54 -3.68 16.23
N LYS A 143 7.77 -3.30 15.86
CA LYS A 143 8.81 -4.25 15.38
C LYS A 143 9.15 -5.37 16.38
N HIS A 144 9.00 -5.12 17.68
CA HIS A 144 9.21 -6.13 18.72
C HIS A 144 8.14 -7.23 18.73
N ARG A 145 7.04 -7.06 17.99
CA ARG A 145 5.95 -8.02 17.79
C ARG A 145 6.00 -8.71 16.42
N LEU A 146 7.06 -8.50 15.62
CA LEU A 146 7.15 -8.98 14.24
C LEU A 146 6.99 -10.50 14.13
N ALA A 147 7.64 -11.27 15.00
CA ALA A 147 7.58 -12.73 15.00
C ALA A 147 6.27 -13.31 15.55
N GLY A 148 5.30 -12.45 15.89
CA GLY A 148 4.22 -12.77 16.81
C GLY A 148 4.51 -12.15 18.16
N ARG A 149 3.83 -12.60 19.21
CA ARG A 149 4.30 -12.26 20.56
C ARG A 149 5.82 -12.52 20.66
N PRO A 150 6.63 -11.59 21.21
CA PRO A 150 7.74 -12.06 22.02
C PRO A 150 7.15 -12.87 23.18
#